data_AF-A0A9P5XJN1-F1
#
_entry.id   AF-A0A9P5XJN1-F1
#
_cell.length_a   1.000
_cell.length_b   1.000
_cell.length_c   1.000
_cell.angle_alpha   90.00
_cell.angle_beta   90.00
_cell.angle_gamma   90.00
#
_symmetry.space_group_name_H-M   'P 1'
#
loop_
_entity.id
_entity.type
_entity.pdbx_description
1 polymer ?
#
loop_
_entity_poly.entity_id
_entity_poly.type
_entity_poly.pdbx_seq_one_letter_code
_entity_poly.pdbx_strand_id
1 'polypeptide(L)'
;MLSLSTILRPWQWGSDKCTWCSTSDFRQLRAHMRDSAPLRMDELRAAYNDIASALADEDIPFAVVGGYAIIAYGADRGRMTQDIDFFVNGRPRDLIKVLRRHPGVMIMEESCRANYFRVYYLLPSSNGSLRYVGIDFTLIPSSALDLREYQGYTDDRTRVLTLNALVEAKLEAFYVSGAAKDRNDIFNLVSKYGTHIKSKRQNQERVNFFLEHCGFMYEARQILEFVLRQ
;
A
#
# COMPACT_ATOMS: atom_id res chain seq x y z
N MET A 1 12.95 18.15 3.94
CA MET A 1 12.00 17.04 3.69
C MET A 1 12.67 15.72 4.05
N LEU A 2 12.05 14.91 4.90
CA LEU A 2 12.51 13.55 5.19
C LEU A 2 12.20 12.65 3.99
N SER A 3 13.03 11.64 3.70
CA SER A 3 12.72 10.66 2.66
C SER A 3 11.63 9.69 3.11
N LEU A 4 10.85 9.14 2.16
CA LEU A 4 9.90 8.04 2.46
C LEU A 4 10.58 6.91 3.23
N SER A 5 11.81 6.55 2.86
CA SER A 5 12.63 5.56 3.56
C SER A 5 13.04 5.91 5.00
N THR A 6 12.92 7.17 5.41
CA THR A 6 13.11 7.60 6.80
C THR A 6 11.80 7.49 7.59
N ILE A 7 10.66 7.65 6.90
CA ILE A 7 9.30 7.64 7.46
C ILE A 7 8.78 6.21 7.61
N LEU A 8 9.15 5.31 6.69
CA LEU A 8 8.76 3.90 6.68
C LEU A 8 9.58 3.02 7.64
N ARG A 9 10.56 3.59 8.34
CA ARG A 9 11.20 2.90 9.47
C ARG A 9 10.19 2.73 10.62
N PRO A 10 10.16 1.59 11.32
CA PRO A 10 9.25 1.41 12.44
C PRO A 10 9.52 2.47 13.53
N TRP A 11 8.62 3.44 13.71
CA TRP A 11 8.65 4.27 14.90
C TRP A 11 8.14 3.45 16.08
N GLN A 12 8.94 3.33 17.13
CA GLN A 12 8.50 2.74 18.38
C GLN A 12 7.68 3.78 19.13
N TRP A 13 6.35 3.69 19.03
CA TRP A 13 5.47 4.39 19.96
C TRP A 13 5.65 3.79 21.36
N GLY A 14 5.68 4.66 22.37
CA GLY A 14 5.93 4.31 23.78
C GLY A 14 5.13 3.08 24.23
N SER A 15 5.78 2.29 25.08
CA SER A 15 5.48 0.90 25.47
C SER A 15 4.17 0.66 26.24
N ASP A 16 3.03 1.14 25.76
CA ASP A 16 1.73 0.76 26.30
C ASP A 16 1.40 -0.66 25.81
N LYS A 17 1.28 -1.60 26.75
CA LYS A 17 1.06 -3.03 26.48
C LYS A 17 -0.22 -3.24 25.65
N CYS A 18 -0.05 -3.88 24.50
CA CYS A 18 -1.11 -4.33 23.61
C CYS A 18 -1.95 -5.43 24.29
N THR A 19 -3.18 -5.14 24.70
CA THR A 19 -4.06 -6.10 25.40
C THR A 19 -5.00 -6.89 24.48
N TRP A 20 -4.93 -6.69 23.16
CA TRP A 20 -5.95 -7.18 22.21
C TRP A 20 -5.56 -8.45 21.43
N CYS A 21 -4.35 -8.98 21.62
CA CYS A 21 -3.79 -10.05 20.78
C CYS A 21 -3.83 -11.44 21.43
N SER A 22 -5.00 -11.97 21.84
CA SER A 22 -5.12 -13.43 22.06
C SER A 22 -6.55 -13.94 22.20
N THR A 23 -7.13 -14.44 21.12
CA THR A 23 -8.08 -15.57 21.19
C THR A 23 -7.70 -16.59 20.10
N SER A 24 -7.94 -17.87 20.38
CA SER A 24 -7.69 -19.00 19.45
C SER A 24 -8.41 -18.83 18.12
N ASP A 25 -9.55 -18.14 18.12
CA ASP A 25 -10.40 -17.88 16.97
C ASP A 25 -9.68 -17.03 15.90
N PHE A 26 -8.76 -16.15 16.33
CA PHE A 26 -7.96 -15.33 15.41
C PHE A 26 -6.98 -16.12 14.55
N ARG A 27 -6.36 -17.19 15.08
CA ARG A 27 -5.42 -17.99 14.28
C ARG A 27 -6.14 -18.79 13.21
N GLN A 28 -7.32 -19.32 13.53
CA GLN A 28 -8.14 -20.07 12.59
C GLN A 28 -8.70 -19.16 11.49
N LEU A 29 -9.20 -17.97 11.85
CA LEU A 29 -9.65 -17.01 10.84
C LEU A 29 -8.48 -16.54 9.96
N ARG A 30 -7.31 -16.24 10.53
CA ARG A 30 -6.12 -15.82 9.76
C ARG A 30 -5.65 -16.90 8.79
N ALA A 31 -5.70 -18.17 9.18
CA ALA A 31 -5.37 -19.29 8.30
C ALA A 31 -6.36 -19.37 7.14
N HIS A 32 -7.66 -19.33 7.43
CA HIS A 32 -8.72 -19.35 6.41
C HIS A 32 -8.62 -18.16 5.43
N MET A 33 -8.17 -17.00 5.90
CA MET A 33 -8.01 -15.80 5.09
C MET A 33 -6.71 -15.75 4.29
N ARG A 34 -5.60 -16.31 4.78
CA ARG A 34 -4.34 -16.41 4.01
C ARG A 34 -4.46 -17.31 2.79
N ASP A 35 -5.35 -18.30 2.85
CA ASP A 35 -5.63 -19.21 1.73
C ASP A 35 -6.76 -18.72 0.82
N SER A 36 -7.26 -17.49 1.04
CA SER A 36 -8.36 -16.96 0.24
C SER A 36 -7.92 -16.63 -1.19
N ALA A 37 -8.72 -17.02 -2.18
CA ALA A 37 -8.47 -16.69 -3.58
C ALA A 37 -8.32 -15.16 -3.75
N PRO A 38 -7.56 -14.68 -4.76
CA PRO A 38 -7.48 -13.26 -5.03
C PRO A 38 -8.85 -12.59 -5.14
N LEU A 39 -8.91 -11.31 -4.78
CA LEU A 39 -10.15 -10.55 -4.84
C LEU A 39 -10.39 -10.06 -6.26
N ARG A 40 -11.66 -10.02 -6.67
CA ARG A 40 -12.06 -9.39 -7.92
C ARG A 40 -11.94 -7.87 -7.80
N MET A 41 -11.82 -7.19 -8.93
CA MET A 41 -11.60 -5.74 -8.93
C MET A 41 -12.80 -4.96 -8.38
N ASP A 42 -14.02 -5.41 -8.64
CA ASP A 42 -15.24 -4.86 -8.05
C ASP A 42 -15.26 -5.00 -6.52
N GLU A 43 -14.80 -6.14 -6.01
CA GLU A 43 -14.68 -6.39 -4.57
C GLU A 43 -13.64 -5.48 -3.91
N LEU A 44 -12.46 -5.36 -4.52
CA LEU A 44 -11.40 -4.45 -4.06
C LEU A 44 -11.87 -3.00 -4.10
N ARG A 45 -12.55 -2.58 -5.17
CA ARG A 45 -13.06 -1.21 -5.31
C ARG A 45 -14.14 -0.90 -4.29
N ALA A 46 -15.05 -1.82 -4.01
CA ALA A 46 -16.08 -1.64 -2.99
C ALA A 46 -15.43 -1.45 -1.61
N ALA A 47 -14.54 -2.36 -1.21
CA ALA A 47 -13.81 -2.25 0.06
C ALA A 47 -12.98 -0.96 0.14
N TYR A 48 -12.31 -0.57 -0.95
CA TYR A 48 -11.59 0.71 -1.01
C TYR A 48 -12.53 1.89 -0.79
N ASN A 49 -13.62 1.99 -1.54
CA ASN A 49 -14.53 3.14 -1.49
C ASN A 49 -15.12 3.34 -0.10
N ASP A 50 -15.52 2.24 0.55
CA ASP A 50 -16.11 2.27 1.89
C ASP A 50 -15.11 2.80 2.92
N ILE A 51 -13.89 2.23 2.94
CA ILE A 51 -12.81 2.69 3.83
C ILE A 51 -12.39 4.12 3.50
N ALA A 52 -12.22 4.45 2.22
CA ALA A 52 -11.83 5.76 1.75
C ALA A 52 -12.84 6.85 2.14
N SER A 53 -14.14 6.54 2.06
CA SER A 53 -15.20 7.45 2.53
C SER A 53 -15.09 7.69 4.03
N ALA A 54 -14.95 6.62 4.83
CA ALA A 54 -14.82 6.73 6.27
C ALA A 54 -13.65 7.63 6.70
N LEU A 55 -12.52 7.53 6.01
CA LEU A 55 -11.36 8.39 6.25
C LEU A 55 -11.59 9.83 5.79
N ALA A 56 -12.22 10.01 4.62
CA ALA A 56 -12.49 11.33 4.06
C ALA A 56 -13.50 12.13 4.90
N ASP A 57 -14.54 11.47 5.43
CA ASP A 57 -15.58 12.09 6.26
C ASP A 57 -15.02 12.71 7.55
N GLU A 58 -13.87 12.22 8.02
CA GLU A 58 -13.17 12.68 9.22
C GLU A 58 -11.91 13.52 8.86
N ASP A 59 -11.78 13.95 7.60
CA ASP A 59 -10.62 14.67 7.02
C ASP A 59 -9.26 14.02 7.35
N ILE A 60 -9.21 12.69 7.40
CA ILE A 60 -7.98 11.95 7.62
C ILE A 60 -7.24 11.82 6.28
N PRO A 61 -6.03 12.37 6.10
CA PRO A 61 -5.31 12.23 4.84
C PRO A 61 -4.82 10.79 4.66
N PHE A 62 -5.07 10.21 3.48
CA PHE A 62 -4.66 8.85 3.15
C PHE A 62 -4.28 8.68 1.68
N ALA A 63 -3.47 7.67 1.39
CA ALA A 63 -3.15 7.24 0.04
C ALA A 63 -3.11 5.70 -0.01
N VAL A 64 -3.69 5.12 -1.05
CA VAL A 64 -3.54 3.69 -1.34
C VAL A 64 -2.13 3.42 -1.87
N VAL A 65 -1.56 2.30 -1.42
CA VAL A 65 -0.25 1.79 -1.82
C VAL A 65 -0.32 0.32 -2.22
N GLY A 66 0.84 -0.30 -2.44
CA GLY A 66 0.93 -1.74 -2.61
C GLY A 66 0.30 -2.27 -3.90
N GLY A 67 -0.22 -3.49 -3.85
CA GLY A 67 -0.76 -4.20 -5.01
C GLY A 67 -1.97 -3.50 -5.63
N TYR A 68 -2.88 -3.00 -4.79
CA TYR A 68 -4.08 -2.31 -5.24
C TYR A 68 -3.75 -1.00 -5.98
N ALA A 69 -2.78 -0.21 -5.51
CA ALA A 69 -2.33 1.00 -6.21
C ALA A 69 -1.81 0.69 -7.63
N ILE A 70 -1.06 -0.40 -7.79
CA ILE A 70 -0.50 -0.82 -9.10
C ILE A 70 -1.61 -1.20 -10.07
N ILE A 71 -2.62 -1.94 -9.58
CA ILE A 71 -3.81 -2.30 -10.35
C ILE A 71 -4.60 -1.04 -10.72
N ALA A 72 -4.79 -0.11 -9.79
CA ALA A 72 -5.50 1.15 -10.03
C ALA A 72 -4.79 2.03 -11.06
N TYR A 73 -3.45 2.04 -11.07
CA TYR A 73 -2.66 2.64 -12.15
C TYR A 73 -2.73 1.86 -13.47
N GLY A 74 -3.33 0.66 -13.50
CA GLY A 74 -3.38 -0.19 -14.67
C GLY A 74 -1.99 -0.60 -15.20
N ALA A 75 -0.97 -0.58 -14.33
CA ALA A 75 0.41 -0.88 -14.72
C ALA A 75 0.59 -2.35 -15.09
N ASP A 76 -0.23 -3.23 -14.52
CA ASP A 76 -0.22 -4.66 -14.79
C ASP A 76 -1.67 -5.19 -14.86
N ARG A 77 -2.07 -5.68 -16.05
CA ARG A 77 -3.42 -6.21 -16.30
C ARG A 77 -3.64 -7.60 -15.71
N GLY A 78 -2.58 -8.33 -15.37
CA GLY A 78 -2.64 -9.66 -14.76
C GLY A 78 -2.44 -9.64 -13.24
N ARG A 79 -2.10 -8.48 -12.66
CA ARG A 79 -1.86 -8.35 -11.23
C ARG A 79 -3.14 -8.55 -10.45
N MET A 80 -3.11 -9.47 -9.51
CA MET A 80 -4.17 -9.71 -8.54
C MET A 80 -3.66 -9.45 -7.13
N THR A 81 -4.51 -8.99 -6.21
CA THR A 81 -4.17 -8.78 -4.80
C THR A 81 -5.28 -9.35 -3.90
N GLN A 82 -4.93 -9.62 -2.64
CA GLN A 82 -5.83 -10.18 -1.62
C GLN A 82 -6.17 -9.16 -0.52
N ASP A 83 -5.43 -8.06 -0.48
CA ASP A 83 -5.54 -6.99 0.49
C ASP A 83 -5.37 -5.61 -0.16
N ILE A 84 -5.72 -4.59 0.61
CA ILE A 84 -5.57 -3.18 0.27
C ILE A 84 -4.67 -2.53 1.31
N ASP A 85 -3.60 -1.91 0.85
CA ASP A 85 -2.65 -1.19 1.68
C ASP A 85 -2.92 0.32 1.63
N PHE A 86 -2.93 0.97 2.78
CA PHE A 86 -3.08 2.41 2.94
C PHE A 86 -1.90 2.99 3.71
N PHE A 87 -1.43 4.15 3.27
CA PHE A 87 -0.74 5.11 4.11
C PHE A 87 -1.74 6.10 4.66
N VAL A 88 -1.66 6.38 5.97
CA VAL A 88 -2.61 7.28 6.64
C VAL A 88 -1.88 8.24 7.56
N ASN A 89 -2.16 9.52 7.43
CA ASN A 89 -1.68 10.54 8.36
C ASN A 89 -2.54 10.53 9.62
N GLY A 90 -2.00 10.04 10.74
CA GLY A 90 -2.77 10.00 11.98
C GLY A 90 -2.18 9.12 13.08
N ARG A 91 -2.92 9.03 14.19
CA ARG A 91 -2.60 8.14 15.31
C ARG A 91 -3.46 6.89 15.24
N PRO A 92 -2.95 5.72 15.71
CA PRO A 92 -3.72 4.48 15.67
C PRO A 92 -5.08 4.61 16.35
N ARG A 93 -5.12 5.26 17.53
CA ARG A 93 -6.34 5.42 18.33
C ARG A 93 -7.45 6.20 17.62
N ASP A 94 -7.09 7.19 16.81
CA ASP A 94 -8.07 8.03 16.12
C ASP A 94 -8.66 7.26 14.93
N LEU A 95 -7.79 6.58 14.18
CA LEU A 95 -8.20 5.75 13.06
C LEU A 95 -9.08 4.56 13.50
N ILE A 96 -8.74 3.89 14.61
CA ILE A 96 -9.57 2.83 15.19
C ILE A 96 -10.97 3.33 15.54
N LYS A 97 -11.11 4.56 16.07
CA LYS A 97 -12.44 5.12 16.40
C LYS A 97 -13.29 5.30 15.14
N VAL A 98 -12.69 5.81 14.07
CA VAL A 98 -13.38 5.98 12.77
C VAL A 98 -13.80 4.62 12.22
N LEU A 99 -12.86 3.68 12.16
CA LEU A 99 -13.11 2.34 11.60
C LEU A 99 -14.14 1.54 12.39
N ARG A 100 -14.19 1.65 13.73
CA ARG A 100 -15.20 0.96 14.56
C ARG A 100 -16.63 1.42 14.31
N ARG A 101 -16.82 2.65 13.83
CA ARG A 101 -18.15 3.19 13.50
C ARG A 101 -18.63 2.74 12.13
N HIS A 102 -17.72 2.27 11.28
CA HIS A 102 -18.06 1.89 9.92
C HIS A 102 -18.70 0.49 9.89
N PRO A 103 -19.88 0.33 9.28
CA PRO A 103 -20.51 -0.98 9.14
C PRO A 103 -19.60 -1.93 8.36
N GLY A 104 -19.60 -3.21 8.74
CA GLY A 104 -18.80 -4.24 8.05
C GLY A 104 -17.31 -4.26 8.39
N VAL A 105 -16.77 -3.30 9.14
CA VAL A 105 -15.36 -3.35 9.59
C VAL A 105 -15.24 -4.18 10.87
N MET A 106 -14.40 -5.21 10.81
CA MET A 106 -13.94 -5.97 11.99
C MET A 106 -12.46 -5.66 12.23
N ILE A 107 -12.17 -5.02 13.36
CA ILE A 107 -10.78 -4.74 13.76
C ILE A 107 -10.23 -5.99 14.44
N MET A 108 -9.22 -6.63 13.85
CA MET A 108 -8.72 -7.93 14.32
C MET A 108 -7.23 -7.97 14.67
N GLU A 109 -6.40 -7.06 14.16
CA GLU A 109 -4.96 -7.06 14.44
C GLU A 109 -4.44 -5.64 14.70
N GLU A 110 -4.35 -5.27 15.99
CA GLU A 110 -3.63 -4.08 16.42
C GLU A 110 -2.18 -4.48 16.72
N SER A 111 -1.25 -4.23 15.78
CA SER A 111 0.18 -4.34 16.10
C SER A 111 0.62 -3.05 16.78
N CYS A 112 0.59 -3.02 18.11
CA CYS A 112 1.00 -1.84 18.88
C CYS A 112 2.50 -1.50 18.79
N ARG A 113 3.30 -2.24 18.00
CA ARG A 113 4.78 -2.15 17.98
C ARG A 113 5.38 -1.48 16.74
N ALA A 114 4.57 -1.24 15.72
CA ALA A 114 4.99 -0.54 14.53
C ALA A 114 3.86 0.42 14.16
N ASN A 115 4.15 1.43 13.36
CA ASN A 115 3.14 2.28 12.75
C ASN A 115 2.25 1.49 11.76
N TYR A 116 1.76 0.32 12.13
CA TYR A 116 1.10 -0.62 11.25
C TYR A 116 -0.02 -1.31 12.02
N PHE A 117 -1.19 -1.42 11.41
CA PHE A 117 -2.25 -2.29 11.91
C PHE A 117 -3.10 -2.81 10.75
N ARG A 118 -3.75 -3.94 10.97
CA ARG A 118 -4.57 -4.61 9.97
C ARG A 118 -6.00 -4.75 10.49
N VAL A 119 -6.96 -4.40 9.65
CA VAL A 119 -8.38 -4.68 9.88
C VAL A 119 -8.89 -5.59 8.78
N TYR A 120 -10.04 -6.21 9.02
CA TYR A 120 -10.72 -6.99 8.00
C TYR A 120 -12.07 -6.36 7.72
N TYR A 121 -12.33 -6.10 6.44
CA TYR A 121 -13.60 -5.60 5.96
C TYR A 121 -14.45 -6.77 5.47
N LEU A 122 -15.67 -6.87 6.01
CA LEU A 122 -16.64 -7.88 5.66
C LEU A 122 -17.45 -7.39 4.45
N LEU A 123 -17.10 -7.93 3.29
CA LEU A 123 -17.72 -7.59 2.02
C LEU A 123 -18.81 -8.62 1.66
N PRO A 124 -20.05 -8.19 1.37
CA PRO A 124 -21.04 -9.05 0.72
C PRO A 124 -20.57 -9.41 -0.69
N SER A 125 -20.45 -10.71 -0.98
CA SER A 125 -20.15 -11.21 -2.32
C SER A 125 -21.44 -11.33 -3.15
N SER A 126 -21.30 -11.25 -4.48
CA SER A 126 -22.40 -11.34 -5.44
C SER A 126 -23.20 -12.66 -5.41
N ASN A 127 -22.66 -13.70 -4.79
CA ASN A 127 -23.32 -14.99 -4.58
C ASN A 127 -24.01 -15.11 -3.20
N GLY A 128 -24.13 -14.02 -2.44
CA GLY A 128 -24.74 -13.99 -1.11
C GLY A 128 -23.83 -14.50 0.02
N SER A 129 -22.60 -14.94 -0.27
CA SER A 129 -21.61 -15.24 0.76
C SER A 129 -20.95 -13.97 1.29
N LEU A 130 -20.33 -14.05 2.47
CA LEU A 130 -19.49 -12.97 2.98
C LEU A 130 -18.02 -13.28 2.69
N ARG A 131 -17.24 -12.27 2.29
CA ARG A 131 -15.78 -12.37 2.13
C ARG A 131 -15.10 -11.35 3.04
N TYR A 132 -13.95 -11.73 3.57
CA TYR A 132 -13.10 -10.81 4.30
C TYR A 132 -12.04 -10.24 3.35
N VAL A 133 -11.88 -8.93 3.38
CA VAL A 133 -10.81 -8.20 2.71
C VAL A 133 -9.85 -7.69 3.77
N GLY A 134 -8.57 -8.06 3.67
CA GLY A 134 -7.53 -7.49 4.53
C GLY A 134 -7.28 -6.04 4.16
N ILE A 135 -7.31 -5.14 5.14
CA ILE A 135 -6.96 -3.74 4.96
C ILE A 135 -5.80 -3.41 5.88
N ASP A 136 -4.68 -3.06 5.27
CA ASP A 136 -3.43 -2.76 5.93
C ASP A 136 -3.23 -1.26 6.01
N PHE A 137 -2.93 -0.77 7.20
CA PHE A 137 -2.69 0.63 7.43
C PHE A 137 -1.29 0.83 7.94
N THR A 138 -0.47 1.55 7.18
CA THR A 138 0.76 2.15 7.69
C THR A 138 0.50 3.59 8.09
N LEU A 139 0.70 3.88 9.37
CA LEU A 139 0.49 5.18 9.96
C LEU A 139 1.71 6.07 9.76
N ILE A 140 1.48 7.29 9.31
CA ILE A 140 2.50 8.30 9.15
C ILE A 140 2.16 9.43 10.13
N PRO A 141 3.05 9.78 11.06
CA PRO A 141 2.82 10.95 11.90
C PRO A 141 2.66 12.19 11.01
N SER A 142 1.60 12.97 11.19
CA SER A 142 1.37 14.18 10.39
C SER A 142 2.50 15.21 10.51
N SER A 143 3.30 15.14 11.57
CA SER A 143 4.51 15.93 11.76
C SER A 143 5.70 15.48 10.92
N ALA A 144 5.69 14.24 10.41
CA ALA A 144 6.77 13.64 9.64
C ALA A 144 6.58 13.83 8.13
N LEU A 145 5.33 13.82 7.66
CA LEU A 145 4.97 13.95 6.25
C LEU A 145 3.55 14.49 6.10
N ASP A 146 3.33 15.41 5.16
CA ASP A 146 1.98 15.67 4.65
C ASP A 146 1.72 14.76 3.45
N LEU A 147 0.92 13.71 3.64
CA LEU A 147 0.57 12.78 2.57
C LEU A 147 -0.13 13.46 1.38
N ARG A 148 -0.76 14.62 1.58
CA ARG A 148 -1.43 15.36 0.50
C ARG A 148 -0.45 15.78 -0.61
N GLU A 149 0.82 16.00 -0.28
CA GLU A 149 1.87 16.34 -1.27
C GLU A 149 2.30 15.13 -2.12
N TYR A 150 2.02 13.92 -1.64
CA TYR A 150 2.43 12.67 -2.27
C TYR A 150 1.24 11.91 -2.87
N GLN A 151 0.05 12.49 -2.82
CA GLN A 151 -1.17 11.92 -3.40
C GLN A 151 -1.30 12.29 -4.88
N GLY A 152 -1.68 11.30 -5.67
CA GLY A 152 -2.25 11.46 -7.00
C GLY A 152 -3.66 10.87 -7.03
N TYR A 153 -4.33 11.11 -8.15
CA TYR A 153 -5.61 10.47 -8.46
C TYR A 153 -5.44 9.65 -9.73
N THR A 154 -5.97 8.44 -9.73
CA THR A 154 -6.20 7.65 -10.95
C THR A 154 -7.45 8.16 -11.67
N ASP A 155 -7.69 7.67 -12.89
CA ASP A 155 -8.86 8.05 -13.69
C ASP A 155 -10.19 7.73 -12.98
N ASP A 156 -10.22 6.68 -12.15
CA ASP A 156 -11.37 6.32 -11.32
C ASP A 156 -11.42 7.04 -9.96
N ARG A 157 -10.62 8.10 -9.80
CA ARG A 157 -10.50 8.94 -8.60
C ARG A 157 -10.02 8.21 -7.35
N THR A 158 -9.33 7.09 -7.51
CA THR A 158 -8.64 6.42 -6.40
C THR A 158 -7.49 7.32 -5.92
N ARG A 159 -7.46 7.65 -4.62
CA ARG A 159 -6.36 8.37 -3.98
C ARG A 159 -5.19 7.43 -3.82
N VAL A 160 -4.17 7.59 -4.63
CA VAL A 160 -2.97 6.73 -4.67
C VAL A 160 -1.73 7.56 -4.35
N LEU A 161 -0.64 6.92 -3.94
CA LEU A 161 0.66 7.60 -3.99
C LEU A 161 1.00 7.97 -5.43
N THR A 162 1.59 9.14 -5.64
CA THR A 162 2.17 9.50 -6.95
C THR A 162 3.06 8.38 -7.47
N LEU A 163 3.13 8.21 -8.79
CA LEU A 163 3.93 7.15 -9.43
C LEU A 163 5.37 7.09 -8.89
N ASN A 164 6.01 8.24 -8.66
CA ASN A 164 7.35 8.31 -8.09
C ASN A 164 7.40 7.73 -6.67
N ALA A 165 6.49 8.16 -5.80
CA ALA A 165 6.41 7.67 -4.43
C ALA A 165 6.04 6.18 -4.36
N LEU A 166 5.19 5.70 -5.26
CA LEU A 166 4.83 4.28 -5.35
C LEU A 166 6.02 3.42 -5.78
N VAL A 167 6.80 3.87 -6.78
CA VAL A 167 8.04 3.22 -7.19
C VAL A 167 9.04 3.21 -6.03
N GLU A 168 9.27 4.34 -5.36
CA GLU A 168 10.14 4.40 -4.17
C GLU A 168 9.72 3.39 -3.08
N ALA A 169 8.43 3.32 -2.75
CA ALA A 169 7.91 2.37 -1.77
C ALA A 169 8.14 0.90 -2.20
N LYS A 170 7.99 0.60 -3.49
CA LYS A 170 8.22 -0.75 -4.03
C LYS A 170 9.69 -1.13 -4.06
N LEU A 171 10.57 -0.18 -4.35
CA LEU A 171 12.02 -0.35 -4.27
C LEU A 171 12.47 -0.70 -2.85
N GLU A 172 11.92 0.00 -1.85
CA GLU A 172 12.20 -0.28 -0.44
C GLU A 172 11.68 -1.67 -0.03
N ALA A 173 10.44 -2.02 -0.41
CA ALA A 173 9.89 -3.34 -0.16
C ALA A 173 10.73 -4.47 -0.80
N PHE A 174 11.20 -4.26 -2.03
CA PHE A 174 12.09 -5.20 -2.71
C PHE A 174 13.45 -5.31 -2.02
N TYR A 175 14.03 -4.20 -1.59
CA TYR A 175 15.31 -4.20 -0.87
C TYR A 175 15.23 -4.99 0.44
N VAL A 176 14.13 -4.84 1.17
CA VAL A 176 13.92 -5.53 2.45
C VAL A 176 13.63 -7.02 2.27
N SER A 177 12.81 -7.39 1.28
CA SER A 177 12.27 -8.76 1.16
C SER A 177 12.93 -9.62 0.08
N GLY A 178 13.54 -9.00 -0.93
CA GLY A 178 13.99 -9.68 -2.16
C GLY A 178 12.85 -10.31 -2.98
N ALA A 179 11.58 -9.98 -2.70
CA ALA A 179 10.46 -10.69 -3.29
C ALA A 179 10.30 -10.40 -4.79
N ALA A 180 10.21 -11.45 -5.61
CA ALA A 180 10.06 -11.33 -7.06
C ALA A 180 8.82 -10.52 -7.49
N LYS A 181 7.74 -10.56 -6.69
CA LYS A 181 6.54 -9.75 -6.93
C LYS A 181 6.84 -8.25 -6.95
N ASP A 182 7.69 -7.76 -6.05
CA ASP A 182 8.01 -6.35 -5.95
C ASP A 182 8.95 -5.93 -7.09
N ARG A 183 9.86 -6.82 -7.51
CA ARG A 183 10.66 -6.63 -8.75
C ARG A 183 9.75 -6.46 -9.98
N ASN A 184 8.78 -7.34 -10.15
CA ASN A 184 7.86 -7.29 -11.30
C ASN A 184 6.98 -6.03 -11.27
N ASP A 185 6.48 -5.68 -10.08
CA ASP A 185 5.71 -4.46 -9.84
C ASP A 185 6.52 -3.20 -10.26
N ILE A 186 7.79 -3.10 -9.85
CA ILE A 186 8.70 -2.00 -10.27
C ILE A 186 8.88 -1.99 -11.78
N PHE A 187 9.15 -3.17 -12.36
CA PHE A 187 9.38 -3.31 -13.80
C PHE A 187 8.19 -2.82 -14.62
N ASN A 188 6.97 -3.22 -14.24
CA ASN A 188 5.75 -2.83 -14.92
C ASN A 188 5.48 -1.32 -14.81
N LEU A 189 5.69 -0.74 -13.62
CA LEU A 189 5.55 0.70 -13.40
C LEU A 189 6.54 1.51 -14.25
N VAL A 190 7.81 1.12 -14.27
CA VAL A 190 8.85 1.82 -15.05
C VAL A 190 8.64 1.64 -16.55
N SER A 191 8.28 0.45 -17.01
CA SER A 191 8.06 0.18 -18.43
C SER A 191 6.87 0.98 -18.98
N LYS A 192 5.79 1.11 -18.18
CA LYS A 192 4.60 1.85 -18.60
C LYS A 192 4.72 3.37 -18.43
N TYR A 193 5.39 3.84 -17.38
CA TYR A 193 5.36 5.25 -16.97
C TYR A 193 6.74 5.93 -16.86
N GLY A 194 7.81 5.28 -17.32
CA GLY A 194 9.19 5.73 -17.13
C GLY A 194 9.48 7.15 -17.63
N THR A 195 8.78 7.64 -18.66
CA THR A 195 8.90 9.02 -19.15
C THR A 195 8.33 10.04 -18.16
N HIS A 196 7.22 9.74 -17.50
CA HIS A 196 6.61 10.59 -16.48
C HIS A 196 7.45 10.65 -15.19
N ILE A 197 8.11 9.54 -14.84
CA ILE A 197 8.98 9.42 -13.66
C ILE A 197 10.25 10.29 -13.80
N LYS A 198 10.79 10.41 -15.03
CA LYS A 198 12.05 11.13 -15.34
C LYS A 198 11.97 12.66 -15.21
N SER A 199 10.78 13.26 -15.17
CA SER A 199 10.63 14.73 -15.22
C SER A 199 11.06 15.48 -13.94
N LYS A 200 11.46 14.78 -12.86
CA LYS A 200 11.98 15.40 -11.62
C LYS A 200 13.46 15.02 -11.39
N ARG A 201 14.36 16.00 -11.52
CA ARG A 201 15.84 15.85 -11.47
C ARG A 201 16.37 15.08 -10.24
N GLN A 202 15.76 15.24 -9.06
CA GLN A 202 16.12 14.51 -7.83
C GLN A 202 15.74 13.02 -7.84
N ASN A 203 14.72 12.63 -8.60
CA ASN A 203 14.33 11.23 -8.75
C ASN A 203 15.29 10.49 -9.67
N GLN A 204 15.88 11.20 -10.64
CA GLN A 204 16.81 10.59 -11.58
C GLN A 204 18.10 10.14 -10.90
N GLU A 205 18.65 10.89 -9.96
CA GLU A 205 19.83 10.48 -9.19
C GLU A 205 19.55 9.27 -8.30
N ARG A 206 18.39 9.21 -7.63
CA ARG A 206 18.00 8.07 -6.78
C ARG A 206 17.67 6.80 -7.56
N VAL A 207 16.93 6.96 -8.67
CA VAL A 207 16.61 5.85 -9.58
C VAL A 207 17.87 5.34 -10.25
N ASN A 208 18.77 6.22 -10.72
CA ASN A 208 20.05 5.82 -11.30
C ASN A 208 20.96 5.14 -10.26
N PHE A 209 21.08 5.72 -9.06
CA PHE A 209 21.85 5.12 -7.95
C PHE A 209 21.33 3.72 -7.61
N PHE A 210 20.01 3.52 -7.57
CA PHE A 210 19.40 2.21 -7.33
C PHE A 210 19.65 1.22 -8.48
N LEU A 211 19.48 1.66 -9.74
CA LEU A 211 19.76 0.84 -10.93
C LEU A 211 21.22 0.40 -10.98
N GLU A 212 22.14 1.26 -10.52
CA GLU A 212 23.57 0.98 -10.41
C GLU A 212 23.90 0.04 -9.22
N HIS A 213 23.20 0.14 -8.09
CA HIS A 213 23.51 -0.62 -6.86
C HIS A 213 22.80 -1.98 -6.75
N CYS A 214 21.72 -2.23 -7.49
CA CYS A 214 20.98 -3.48 -7.36
C CYS A 214 21.54 -4.69 -8.11
N GLY A 215 22.69 -4.61 -8.79
CA GLY A 215 23.42 -5.78 -9.32
C GLY A 215 22.71 -6.63 -10.40
N PHE A 216 21.42 -6.43 -10.66
CA PHE A 216 20.60 -7.07 -11.71
C PHE A 216 20.84 -6.46 -13.11
N MET A 217 22.07 -5.99 -13.34
CA MET A 217 22.47 -4.93 -14.28
C MET A 217 22.52 -5.29 -15.76
N TYR A 218 22.03 -6.45 -16.20
CA TYR A 218 21.96 -6.74 -17.63
C TYR A 218 20.55 -6.56 -18.21
N GLU A 219 19.52 -7.18 -17.62
CA GLU A 219 18.16 -7.14 -18.17
C GLU A 219 17.48 -5.79 -17.95
N ALA A 220 17.54 -5.22 -16.73
CA ALA A 220 16.89 -3.95 -16.43
C ALA A 220 17.54 -2.78 -17.18
N ARG A 221 18.87 -2.82 -17.37
CA ARG A 221 19.62 -1.85 -18.16
C ARG A 221 19.32 -1.98 -19.66
N GLN A 222 19.26 -3.20 -20.20
CA GLN A 222 18.84 -3.41 -21.59
C GLN A 222 17.41 -2.96 -21.84
N ILE A 223 16.49 -3.17 -20.89
CA ILE A 223 15.11 -2.73 -21.04
C ILE A 223 15.01 -1.20 -20.92
N LEU A 224 15.79 -0.59 -20.02
CA LEU A 224 15.86 0.87 -19.94
C LEU A 224 16.50 1.48 -21.20
N GLU A 225 17.58 0.89 -21.73
CA GLU A 225 18.23 1.32 -22.97
C GLU A 225 17.35 1.08 -24.21
N PHE A 226 16.53 0.02 -24.22
CA PHE A 226 15.53 -0.24 -25.25
C PHE A 226 14.40 0.80 -25.23
N VAL A 227 13.86 1.09 -24.05
CA VAL A 227 12.84 2.14 -23.84
C VAL A 227 13.39 3.54 -24.11
N LEU A 228 14.71 3.74 -24.02
CA LEU A 228 15.39 5.01 -24.32
C LEU A 228 15.74 5.21 -25.80
N ARG A 229 15.64 4.17 -26.65
CA ARG A 229 15.94 4.22 -28.10
C ARG A 229 14.70 4.30 -28.99
N GLN A 230 13.50 4.17 -28.44
CA GLN A 230 12.24 4.49 -29.11
C GLN A 230 11.77 5.89 -28.72
#